data_AF-A0A6C0KH47-F1
#
_entry.id   AF-A0A6C0KH47-F1
#
_cell.length_a   1.000
_cell.length_b   1.000
_cell.length_c   1.000
_cell.angle_alpha   90.00
_cell.angle_beta   90.00
_cell.angle_gamma   90.00
#
_symmetry.space_group_name_H-M   'P 1'
#
loop_
_entity.id
_entity.type
_entity.pdbx_description
1 polymer ?
#
loop_
_entity_poly.entity_id
_entity_poly.type
_entity_poly.pdbx_seq_one_letter_code
_entity_poly.pdbx_strand_id
1 'polypeptide(L)'
;MNFPNFPLYVSLKTEEFKELNESQKDELFELVKDMNDPKHEQIYALIRAYHLDHDNHIQDIPYGGKQLKTGLKLDIDCLPSKLQYILYQFSKIN
;
A
#
# COMPACT_ATOMS: atom_id res chain seq x y z
N MET A 1 -10.04 -2.04 16.66
CA MET A 1 -9.79 -0.58 16.69
C MET A 1 -10.14 -0.06 15.30
N ASN A 2 -11.18 0.77 15.16
CA ASN A 2 -11.43 1.45 13.87
C ASN A 2 -10.28 2.42 13.64
N PHE A 3 -9.52 2.29 12.55
CA PHE A 3 -8.56 3.30 12.12
C PHE A 3 -9.38 4.50 11.63
N PRO A 4 -9.66 5.51 12.48
CA PRO A 4 -10.70 6.48 12.18
C PRO A 4 -10.10 7.49 11.22
N ASN A 5 -10.65 7.57 10.01
CA ASN A 5 -10.44 8.67 9.09
C ASN A 5 -8.99 8.87 8.61
N PHE A 6 -8.38 7.88 7.95
CA PHE A 6 -7.29 8.21 7.03
C PHE A 6 -7.91 8.67 5.70
N PRO A 7 -8.03 9.99 5.42
CA PRO A 7 -8.89 10.49 4.35
C PRO A 7 -8.42 10.03 2.98
N LEU A 8 -7.09 9.93 2.80
CA LEU A 8 -6.49 9.42 1.58
C LEU A 8 -6.93 7.98 1.29
N TYR A 9 -6.90 7.10 2.30
CA TYR A 9 -7.38 5.73 2.14
C TYR A 9 -8.87 5.70 1.82
N VAL A 10 -9.70 6.47 2.52
CA VAL A 10 -11.15 6.52 2.26
C VAL A 10 -11.46 7.03 0.85
N SER A 11 -10.74 8.05 0.37
CA SER A 11 -10.90 8.58 -0.99
C SER A 11 -10.46 7.61 -2.09
N LEU A 12 -9.44 6.78 -1.81
CA LEU A 12 -8.93 5.78 -2.76
C LEU A 12 -9.65 4.44 -2.66
N LYS A 13 -10.29 4.15 -1.52
CA LYS A 13 -11.08 2.94 -1.27
C LYS A 13 -12.40 3.05 -2.05
N THR A 14 -12.33 2.81 -3.35
CA THR A 14 -13.51 2.65 -4.21
C THR A 14 -14.05 1.22 -4.12
N GLU A 15 -15.36 1.05 -4.28
CA GLU A 15 -15.95 -0.29 -4.45
C GLU A 15 -15.56 -0.90 -5.80
N GLU A 16 -15.38 -0.05 -6.82
CA GLU A 16 -14.85 -0.45 -8.11
C GLU A 16 -13.34 -0.70 -8.02
N PHE A 17 -12.97 -1.97 -8.13
CA PHE A 17 -11.60 -2.45 -8.17
C PHE A 17 -11.30 -3.04 -9.55
N LYS A 18 -10.09 -2.80 -10.06
CA LYS A 18 -9.58 -3.45 -11.27
C LYS A 18 -8.24 -4.10 -10.96
N GLU A 19 -8.09 -5.36 -11.37
CA GLU A 19 -6.78 -6.01 -11.33
C GLU A 19 -5.80 -5.25 -12.22
N LEU A 20 -4.60 -5.02 -11.68
CA LEU A 20 -3.53 -4.39 -12.41
C LEU A 20 -2.99 -5.36 -13.47
N ASN A 21 -2.79 -4.85 -14.68
CA ASN A 21 -2.05 -5.56 -15.71
C ASN A 21 -0.54 -5.56 -15.39
N GLU A 22 0.25 -6.35 -16.11
CA GLU A 22 1.70 -6.48 -15.88
C GLU A 22 2.42 -5.12 -15.94
N SER A 23 2.14 -4.30 -16.95
CA SER A 23 2.72 -2.96 -17.08
C SER A 23 2.41 -2.06 -15.88
N GLN A 24 1.20 -2.15 -15.32
CA GLN A 24 0.79 -1.37 -14.15
C GLN A 24 1.43 -1.89 -12.86
N LYS A 25 1.67 -3.20 -12.77
CA LYS A 25 2.41 -3.81 -11.67
C LYS A 25 3.88 -3.40 -11.72
N ASP A 26 4.48 -3.34 -12.89
CA ASP A 26 5.85 -2.84 -13.08
C ASP A 26 5.98 -1.38 -12.64
N GLU A 27 5.02 -0.53 -13.03
CA GLU A 27 4.96 0.87 -12.56
C GLU A 27 4.81 0.97 -11.03
N LEU A 28 3.97 0.12 -10.43
CA LEU A 28 3.83 0.04 -8.99
C LEU A 28 5.12 -0.45 -8.32
N PHE A 29 5.84 -1.38 -8.95
CA PHE A 29 7.14 -1.86 -8.49
C PHE A 29 8.15 -0.74 -8.41
N GLU A 30 8.30 0.05 -9.47
CA GLU A 30 9.21 1.18 -9.46
C GLU A 30 8.80 2.25 -8.43
N LEU A 31 7.50 2.43 -8.17
CA LEU A 31 7.01 3.35 -7.14
C LEU A 31 7.52 2.99 -5.74
N VAL A 32 7.52 1.71 -5.37
CA VAL A 32 7.85 1.26 -4.00
C VAL A 32 9.29 0.76 -3.83
N LYS A 33 10.06 0.73 -4.92
CA LYS A 33 11.42 0.18 -4.96
C LYS A 33 12.40 0.95 -4.09
N ASP A 34 12.25 2.27 -3.99
CA ASP A 34 13.18 3.16 -3.28
C ASP A 34 12.49 3.94 -2.16
N MET A 35 12.29 3.28 -1.02
CA MET A 35 11.60 3.84 0.16
C MET A 35 12.39 4.86 1.00
N ASN A 36 13.10 5.77 0.35
CA ASN A 36 13.85 6.84 1.01
C ASN A 36 13.13 8.21 0.98
N ASP A 37 11.98 8.29 0.31
CA ASP A 37 11.21 9.53 0.13
C ASP A 37 10.01 9.61 1.09
N PRO A 38 9.63 10.78 1.62
CA PRO A 38 8.42 10.98 2.43
C PRO A 38 7.12 10.45 1.79
N LYS A 39 7.04 10.31 0.45
CA LYS A 39 5.93 9.63 -0.24
C LYS A 39 5.73 8.17 0.22
N HIS A 40 6.77 7.51 0.73
CA HIS A 40 6.70 6.13 1.21
C HIS A 40 6.06 5.98 2.58
N GLU A 41 6.10 7.02 3.42
CA GLU A 41 5.33 7.03 4.66
C GLU A 41 3.83 6.99 4.35
N GLN A 42 3.40 7.68 3.29
CA GLN A 42 2.00 7.66 2.82
C GLN A 42 1.62 6.28 2.25
N ILE A 43 2.51 5.65 1.48
CA ILE A 43 2.32 4.28 0.98
C ILE A 43 2.20 3.29 2.15
N TYR A 44 3.09 3.38 3.15
CA TYR A 44 3.03 2.54 4.34
C TYR A 44 1.74 2.78 5.13
N ALA A 45 1.32 4.03 5.30
CA ALA A 45 0.06 4.38 5.95
C ALA A 45 -1.16 3.80 5.21
N LEU A 46 -1.16 3.81 3.86
CA LEU A 46 -2.21 3.18 3.04
C LEU A 46 -2.27 1.67 3.26
N ILE A 47 -1.11 1.01 3.27
CA ILE A 47 -1.00 -0.43 3.50
C ILE A 47 -1.48 -0.80 4.91
N ARG A 48 -1.08 -0.02 5.92
CA ARG A 48 -1.54 -0.19 7.31
C ARG A 48 -3.05 0.04 7.46
N ALA A 49 -3.58 1.08 6.83
CA ALA A 49 -5.00 1.38 6.86
C ALA A 49 -5.82 0.24 6.22
N TYR A 50 -5.37 -0.26 5.07
CA TYR A 50 -5.99 -1.42 4.43
C TYR A 50 -5.92 -2.67 5.31
N HIS A 51 -4.75 -2.94 5.91
CA HIS A 51 -4.56 -4.07 6.82
C HIS A 51 -5.52 -4.00 8.00
N LEU A 52 -5.62 -2.86 8.68
CA LEU A 52 -6.51 -2.70 9.83
C LEU A 52 -8.00 -2.74 9.48
N ASP A 53 -8.36 -2.42 8.23
CA ASP A 53 -9.74 -2.51 7.73
C ASP A 53 -10.15 -3.95 7.42
N HIS A 54 -9.19 -4.82 7.06
CA HIS A 54 -9.46 -6.20 6.62
C HIS A 54 -9.01 -7.27 7.63
N ASP A 55 -8.08 -6.94 8.53
CA ASP A 55 -7.50 -7.83 9.51
C ASP A 55 -7.36 -7.12 10.87
N ASN A 56 -7.81 -7.78 11.93
CA ASN A 56 -7.73 -7.28 13.30
C ASN A 56 -6.40 -7.65 13.99
N HIS A 57 -5.55 -8.45 13.35
CA HIS A 57 -4.25 -8.81 13.91
C HIS A 57 -3.25 -7.68 13.73
N ILE A 58 -2.64 -7.27 14.84
CA ILE A 58 -1.55 -6.31 14.83
C ILE A 58 -0.28 -7.05 14.35
N GLN A 59 0.11 -6.79 13.10
CA GLN A 59 1.42 -7.14 12.58
C GLN A 59 2.31 -5.89 12.59
N ASP A 60 3.60 -6.02 12.89
CA ASP A 60 4.53 -4.89 12.81
C ASP A 60 4.66 -4.36 11.37
N ILE A 61 4.81 -5.27 10.41
CA ILE A 61 4.83 -4.96 8.98
C ILE A 61 3.94 -6.00 8.26
N PRO A 62 2.79 -5.58 7.72
CA PRO A 62 1.86 -6.50 7.07
C PRO A 62 2.35 -6.96 5.70
N TYR A 63 1.74 -8.03 5.19
CA TYR A 63 1.90 -8.53 3.81
C TYR A 63 3.35 -8.83 3.41
N GLY A 64 4.12 -9.46 4.29
CA GLY A 64 5.48 -9.93 3.97
C GLY A 64 6.55 -8.83 3.91
N GLY A 65 6.22 -7.60 4.26
CA GLY A 65 7.21 -6.52 4.35
C GLY A 65 8.26 -6.76 5.43
N LYS A 66 9.45 -6.21 5.23
CA LYS A 66 10.63 -6.39 6.09
C LYS A 66 11.27 -5.05 6.41
N GLN A 67 11.68 -4.87 7.65
CA GLN A 67 12.49 -3.72 8.03
C GLN A 67 13.94 -3.94 7.58
N LEU A 68 14.50 -2.96 6.89
CA LEU A 68 15.91 -2.89 6.51
C LEU A 68 16.62 -1.85 7.38
N LYS A 69 17.95 -1.92 7.41
CA LYS A 69 18.77 -0.91 8.11
C LYS A 69 18.60 0.51 7.54
N THR A 70 18.21 0.60 6.27
CA THR A 70 18.08 1.85 5.52
C THR A 70 16.63 2.24 5.26
N GLY A 71 15.64 1.49 5.76
CA GLY A 71 14.23 1.79 5.50
C GLY A 71 13.33 0.57 5.61
N LEU A 72 12.20 0.60 4.93
CA LEU A 72 11.29 -0.54 4.80
C LEU A 72 11.50 -1.18 3.43
N LYS A 73 11.29 -2.50 3.32
CA LYS A 73 11.11 -3.20 2.05
C LYS A 73 9.73 -3.85 2.06
N LEU A 74 8.91 -3.54 1.07
CA LEU A 74 7.60 -4.16 0.88
C LEU A 74 7.71 -5.25 -0.18
N ASP A 75 6.89 -6.28 -0.03
CA ASP A 75 6.75 -7.35 -1.01
C ASP A 75 5.42 -7.16 -1.74
N ILE A 76 5.46 -6.59 -2.95
CA ILE A 76 4.25 -6.26 -3.72
C ILE A 76 3.48 -7.50 -4.10
N ASP A 77 4.17 -8.59 -4.39
CA ASP A 77 3.56 -9.86 -4.78
C ASP A 77 2.73 -10.45 -3.62
N CYS A 78 3.06 -10.09 -2.37
CA CYS A 78 2.31 -10.47 -1.19
C CYS A 78 1.16 -9.50 -0.85
N LEU A 79 1.08 -8.34 -1.51
CA LEU A 79 -0.04 -7.41 -1.30
C LEU A 79 -1.31 -7.94 -1.97
N PRO A 80 -2.48 -7.86 -1.32
CA PRO A 80 -3.76 -8.16 -1.96
C PRO A 80 -3.97 -7.32 -3.22
N SER A 81 -4.56 -7.89 -4.27
CA SER A 81 -4.76 -7.18 -5.55
C SER A 81 -5.47 -5.83 -5.37
N LYS A 82 -6.45 -5.77 -4.46
CA LYS A 82 -7.17 -4.52 -4.13
C LYS A 82 -6.26 -3.45 -3.53
N LEU A 83 -5.32 -3.85 -2.68
CA LEU A 83 -4.32 -2.95 -2.12
C LEU A 83 -3.32 -2.49 -3.20
N GLN A 84 -2.89 -3.39 -4.09
CA GLN A 84 -2.06 -3.01 -5.24
C GLN A 84 -2.74 -1.93 -6.08
N TYR A 85 -4.04 -2.09 -6.36
CA TYR A 85 -4.81 -1.10 -7.10
C TYR A 85 -4.94 0.25 -6.38
N ILE A 86 -5.16 0.26 -5.06
CA ILE A 86 -5.19 1.50 -4.26
C ILE A 86 -3.86 2.24 -4.34
N LEU A 87 -2.73 1.52 -4.22
CA LEU A 87 -1.39 2.11 -4.33
C LEU A 87 -1.12 2.64 -5.75
N TYR A 88 -1.59 1.95 -6.77
CA TYR A 88 -1.51 2.41 -8.15
C TYR A 88 -2.40 3.64 -8.41
N GLN A 89 -3.60 3.71 -7.85
CA GLN A 89 -4.42 4.92 -7.94
C GLN A 89 -3.74 6.10 -7.25
N PHE A 90 -3.12 5.87 -6.09
CA PHE A 90 -2.33 6.88 -5.39
C PHE A 90 -1.18 7.43 -6.25
N SER A 91 -0.47 6.57 -6.99
CA SER A 91 0.63 7.00 -7.87
C SER A 91 0.19 7.83 -9.06
N LYS A 92 -1.10 7.82 -9.43
CA LYS A 92 -1.65 8.62 -10.53
C LYS A 92 -2.17 9.99 -10.09
N ILE A 93 -2.36 10.20 -8.78
CA ILE A 93 -2.83 11.47 -8.22
C ILE A 93 -1.66 12.43 -7.90
N ASN A 94 -0.44 11.88 -7.75
CA ASN A 94 0.78 12.57 -7.31
C ASN A 94 1.89 12.56 -8.37
#